data_AF-A0A0K0Y3G8-F1
#
_entry.id   AF-A0A0K0Y3G8-F1
#
_cell.length_a   1.000
_cell.length_b   1.000
_cell.length_c   1.000
_cell.angle_alpha   90.00
_cell.angle_beta   90.00
_cell.angle_gamma   90.00
#
_symmetry.space_group_name_H-M   'P 1'
#
loop_
_entity.id
_entity.type
_entity.pdbx_description
1 polymer ?
#
loop_
_entity_poly.entity_id
_entity_poly.type
_entity_poly.pdbx_seq_one_letter_code
_entity_poly.pdbx_strand_id
1 'polypeptide(L)'
;MKHIVPAILIALTAMPATAFERMMRSDCQVAFEKLADIMQPDDVNTAVMSRSIRVSPQGWCEMRGGTAGLEDAQFDTLEWRAEGITRWTRDGIPPLALEVRISGMDPDEMQGGIDTKRPNIDFEMLLRQLPDAGMIVIEHATMNNGAGDSLTVSGVFERVFLSSPSMMQVSMGSAAFKAGLVSMTLEGTHENPFGFGIDVEMQGVPQAQRDAAFDLVSRLPDGVLDGASRAELTAYAGDLPKPVGELEVSVGSERGLGLMQVGMWAYNSFEAVISDEVDGNELDILLDGITITADWSPDAQLAD
;
A
#
# COMPACT_ATOMS: atom_id res chain seq x y z
N MET A 1 -35.22 19.54 34.13
CA MET A 1 -34.26 20.12 33.17
C MET A 1 -32.95 20.49 33.87
N LYS A 2 -32.18 19.52 34.39
CA LYS A 2 -30.98 19.78 35.21
C LYS A 2 -29.80 18.82 34.98
N HIS A 3 -29.82 18.06 33.87
CA HIS A 3 -28.80 17.04 33.59
C HIS A 3 -28.20 17.08 32.17
N ILE A 4 -28.43 18.14 31.38
CA ILE A 4 -27.93 18.19 29.98
C ILE A 4 -26.56 18.90 29.87
N VAL A 5 -26.11 19.61 30.91
CA VAL A 5 -24.88 20.41 30.86
C VAL A 5 -23.56 19.62 30.98
N PRO A 6 -23.44 18.46 31.69
CA PRO A 6 -22.16 17.76 31.78
C PRO A 6 -21.79 16.97 30.52
N ALA A 7 -22.77 16.55 29.72
CA ALA A 7 -22.52 15.71 28.53
C ALA A 7 -21.88 16.50 27.37
N ILE A 8 -22.16 17.80 27.28
CA ILE A 8 -21.60 18.66 26.22
C ILE A 8 -20.12 19.02 26.50
N LEU A 9 -19.69 19.03 27.77
CA LEU A 9 -18.28 19.32 28.11
C LEU A 9 -17.35 18.11 27.91
N ILE A 10 -17.85 16.88 28.06
CA ILE A 10 -17.05 15.65 27.87
C ILE A 10 -16.93 15.30 26.37
N ALA A 11 -17.87 15.75 25.53
CA ALA A 11 -17.78 15.60 24.08
C ALA A 11 -16.78 16.60 23.42
N LEU A 12 -16.36 17.66 24.12
CA LEU A 12 -15.34 18.61 23.65
C LEU A 12 -13.90 18.23 24.07
N THR A 13 -13.74 17.13 24.82
CA THR A 13 -12.43 16.60 25.22
C THR A 13 -12.04 15.32 24.47
N ALA A 14 -12.78 14.95 23.42
CA ALA A 14 -12.37 13.92 22.47
C ALA A 14 -11.37 14.52 21.46
N MET A 15 -10.16 14.81 21.91
CA MET A 15 -8.97 14.88 21.06
C MET A 15 -7.90 14.00 21.73
N PRO A 16 -7.31 13.08 20.97
CA PRO A 16 -6.33 13.53 20.00
C PRO A 16 -6.66 12.97 18.61
N ALA A 17 -7.32 13.77 17.78
CA ALA A 17 -6.77 13.85 16.44
C ALA A 17 -5.43 14.55 16.66
N THR A 18 -4.31 13.82 16.66
CA THR A 18 -2.98 14.42 16.49
C THR A 18 -3.00 15.08 15.12
N ALA A 19 -3.53 16.31 15.09
CA ALA A 19 -3.58 17.10 13.90
C ALA A 19 -2.12 17.33 13.52
N PHE A 20 -1.73 16.77 12.38
CA PHE A 20 -0.44 17.07 11.77
C PHE A 20 -0.19 18.58 11.85
N GLU A 21 1.02 18.94 12.28
CA GLU A 21 1.41 20.34 12.25
C GLU A 21 1.31 20.86 10.82
N ARG A 22 0.91 22.13 10.68
CA ARG A 22 0.85 22.77 9.38
C ARG A 22 2.25 22.77 8.76
N MET A 23 2.40 22.15 7.60
CA MET A 23 3.67 22.14 6.89
C MET A 23 4.05 23.56 6.46
N MET A 24 5.33 23.92 6.62
CA MET A 24 5.87 25.15 6.05
C MET A 24 6.33 24.91 4.62
N ARG A 25 6.24 25.93 3.77
CA ARG A 25 6.68 25.80 2.37
C ARG A 25 8.16 25.39 2.27
N SER A 26 9.02 25.94 3.13
CA SER A 26 10.43 25.56 3.20
C SER A 26 10.61 24.09 3.56
N ASP A 27 9.81 23.56 4.49
CA ASP A 27 9.89 22.16 4.88
C ASP A 27 9.44 21.26 3.73
N CYS A 28 8.37 21.63 3.01
CA CYS A 28 7.91 20.89 1.84
C CYS A 28 9.00 20.78 0.76
N GLN A 29 9.64 21.90 0.44
CA GLN A 29 10.68 21.96 -0.59
C GLN A 29 11.91 21.14 -0.21
N VAL A 30 12.45 21.37 0.99
CA VAL A 30 13.63 20.62 1.46
C VAL A 30 13.31 19.13 1.63
N ALA A 31 12.11 18.79 2.08
CA ALA A 31 11.70 17.40 2.24
C ALA A 31 11.64 16.67 0.89
N PHE A 32 11.05 17.31 -0.12
CA PHE A 32 10.99 16.78 -1.47
C PHE A 32 12.38 16.66 -2.11
N GLU A 33 13.21 17.71 -2.02
CA GLU A 33 14.58 17.69 -2.57
C GLU A 33 15.41 16.55 -1.98
N LYS A 34 15.32 16.31 -0.67
CA LYS A 34 15.98 15.17 -0.01
C LYS A 34 15.45 13.82 -0.47
N LEU A 35 14.13 13.71 -0.71
CA LEU A 35 13.54 12.48 -1.23
C LEU A 35 13.99 12.21 -2.68
N ALA A 36 13.97 13.25 -3.51
CA ALA A 36 14.40 13.19 -4.90
C ALA A 36 15.88 12.80 -5.03
N ASP A 37 16.76 13.35 -4.19
CA ASP A 37 18.20 12.99 -4.15
C ASP A 37 18.44 11.50 -3.87
N ILE A 38 17.52 10.86 -3.12
CA ILE A 38 17.59 9.42 -2.83
C ILE A 38 17.02 8.59 -3.97
N MET A 39 15.89 9.01 -4.55
CA MET A 39 15.16 8.24 -5.56
C MET A 39 15.76 8.36 -6.96
N GLN A 40 16.13 9.58 -7.35
CA GLN A 40 16.62 9.96 -8.67
C GLN A 40 17.74 10.99 -8.51
N PRO A 41 18.94 10.53 -8.09
CA PRO A 41 20.07 11.43 -7.90
C PRO A 41 20.39 12.15 -9.22
N ASP A 42 20.74 13.43 -9.11
CA ASP A 42 21.10 14.32 -10.23
C ASP A 42 19.97 14.61 -11.25
N ASP A 43 18.69 14.36 -10.92
CA ASP A 43 17.59 14.78 -11.79
C ASP A 43 17.51 16.33 -11.88
N VAL A 44 17.77 16.84 -13.08
CA VAL A 44 17.75 18.25 -13.43
C VAL A 44 16.38 18.90 -13.23
N ASN A 45 15.31 18.11 -13.23
CA ASN A 45 13.94 18.60 -13.05
C ASN A 45 13.57 18.80 -11.57
N THR A 46 14.32 18.21 -10.63
CA THR A 46 14.07 18.34 -9.18
C THR A 46 13.94 19.78 -8.72
N ALA A 47 14.83 20.66 -9.20
CA ALA A 47 14.80 22.08 -8.83
C ALA A 47 13.57 22.81 -9.40
N VAL A 48 13.02 22.36 -10.53
CA VAL A 48 11.80 22.92 -11.12
C VAL A 48 10.58 22.42 -10.34
N MET A 49 10.50 21.11 -10.10
CA MET A 49 9.45 20.47 -9.29
C MET A 49 9.39 21.05 -7.88
N SER A 50 10.52 21.17 -7.17
CA SER A 50 10.57 21.77 -5.82
C SER A 50 9.98 23.19 -5.77
N ARG A 51 10.19 23.98 -6.81
CA ARG A 51 9.63 25.35 -6.90
C ARG A 51 8.12 25.37 -7.15
N SER A 52 7.57 24.32 -7.76
CA SER A 52 6.14 24.20 -8.03
C SER A 52 5.35 23.85 -6.76
N ILE A 53 6.01 23.31 -5.74
CA ILE A 53 5.39 22.91 -4.46
C ILE A 53 4.71 24.09 -3.75
N ARG A 54 3.48 23.84 -3.33
CA ARG A 54 2.62 24.76 -2.58
C ARG A 54 2.28 24.17 -1.21
N VAL A 55 1.73 25.03 -0.34
CA VAL A 55 1.12 24.59 0.92
C VAL A 55 -0.36 24.89 0.86
N SER A 56 -1.19 23.86 0.99
CA SER A 56 -2.65 24.00 1.02
C SER A 56 -3.11 24.76 2.29
N PRO A 57 -4.34 25.32 2.31
CA PRO A 57 -4.89 25.96 3.51
C PRO A 57 -4.92 25.03 4.73
N GLN A 58 -5.08 23.72 4.50
CA GLN A 58 -5.12 22.67 5.50
C GLN A 58 -3.72 22.24 5.97
N GLY A 59 -2.67 22.81 5.38
CA GLY A 59 -1.29 22.57 5.79
C GLY A 59 -0.62 21.37 5.14
N TRP A 60 -1.12 20.92 4.00
CA TRP A 60 -0.46 19.90 3.17
C TRP A 60 0.56 20.54 2.26
N CYS A 61 1.66 19.86 2.02
CA CYS A 61 2.47 20.12 0.83
C CYS A 61 1.72 19.58 -0.38
N GLU A 62 1.70 20.32 -1.48
CA GLU A 62 0.91 19.98 -2.68
C GLU A 62 1.76 20.17 -3.94
N MET A 63 1.73 19.17 -4.81
CA MET A 63 2.15 19.22 -6.21
C MET A 63 0.96 18.90 -7.11
N ARG A 64 0.96 19.46 -8.32
CA ARG A 64 -0.11 19.23 -9.31
C ARG A 64 0.48 18.79 -10.63
N GLY A 65 -0.12 17.78 -11.24
CA GLY A 65 0.19 17.37 -12.61
C GLY A 65 -0.05 18.51 -13.60
N GLY A 66 0.63 18.45 -14.74
CA GLY A 66 0.57 19.48 -15.78
C GLY A 66 1.24 20.81 -15.39
N THR A 67 1.94 20.87 -14.25
CA THR A 67 2.75 22.04 -13.85
C THR A 67 4.20 21.87 -14.26
N ALA A 68 5.01 22.94 -14.17
CA ALA A 68 6.40 22.90 -14.59
C ALA A 68 7.20 21.81 -13.85
N GLY A 69 7.84 20.93 -14.61
CA GLY A 69 8.56 19.74 -14.12
C GLY A 69 7.67 18.52 -13.85
N LEU A 70 6.35 18.64 -14.04
CA LEU A 70 5.33 17.60 -13.85
C LEU A 70 4.35 17.58 -15.04
N GLU A 71 4.79 18.04 -16.22
CA GLU A 71 3.94 18.11 -17.41
C GLU A 71 3.44 16.75 -17.86
N ASP A 72 4.30 15.73 -17.73
CA ASP A 72 4.02 14.34 -18.10
C ASP A 72 3.57 13.48 -16.90
N ALA A 73 3.32 14.10 -15.74
CA ALA A 73 2.88 13.38 -14.55
C ALA A 73 1.48 12.79 -14.76
N GLN A 74 1.33 11.48 -14.54
CA GLN A 74 0.06 10.77 -14.69
C GLN A 74 -0.76 10.77 -13.40
N PHE A 75 -0.80 11.91 -12.72
CA PHE A 75 -1.65 12.16 -11.56
C PHE A 75 -2.12 13.61 -11.58
N ASP A 76 -3.30 13.88 -11.01
CA ASP A 76 -3.83 15.23 -10.91
C ASP A 76 -3.15 16.01 -9.78
N THR A 77 -3.12 15.41 -8.58
CA THR A 77 -2.53 16.02 -7.39
C THR A 77 -1.75 15.00 -6.58
N LEU A 78 -0.64 15.45 -5.99
CA LEU A 78 0.12 14.72 -4.99
C LEU A 78 0.27 15.60 -3.76
N GLU A 79 -0.32 15.17 -2.66
CA GLU A 79 -0.29 15.86 -1.37
C GLU A 79 0.44 15.02 -0.33
N TRP A 80 1.23 15.68 0.54
CA TRP A 80 1.83 15.01 1.69
C TRP A 80 1.92 15.93 2.90
N ARG A 81 1.93 15.32 4.09
CA ARG A 81 2.25 16.01 5.35
C ARG A 81 2.91 15.03 6.31
N ALA A 82 3.66 15.56 7.26
CA ALA A 82 4.44 14.72 8.16
C ALA A 82 4.49 15.28 9.59
N GLU A 83 4.50 14.38 10.56
CA GLU A 83 4.70 14.70 11.97
C GLU A 83 6.20 14.72 12.28
N GLY A 84 6.69 15.82 12.84
CA GLY A 84 8.13 15.96 13.14
C GLY A 84 9.01 16.06 11.89
N ILE A 85 8.53 16.74 10.84
CA ILE A 85 9.25 16.88 9.55
C ILE A 85 10.67 17.43 9.69
N THR A 86 10.96 18.20 10.74
CA THR A 86 12.30 18.74 11.02
C THR A 86 13.35 17.65 11.20
N ARG A 87 12.96 16.46 11.68
CA ARG A 87 13.83 15.27 11.73
C ARG A 87 14.36 14.94 10.34
N TRP A 88 13.53 15.05 9.32
CA TRP A 88 13.88 14.76 7.94
C TRP A 88 14.68 15.89 7.32
N THR A 89 14.15 17.11 7.39
CA THR A 89 14.72 18.27 6.69
C THR A 89 16.05 18.71 7.27
N ARG A 90 16.27 18.51 8.58
CA ARG A 90 17.51 18.91 9.27
C ARG A 90 18.43 17.75 9.55
N ASP A 91 17.91 16.66 10.11
CA ASP A 91 18.74 15.60 10.69
C ASP A 91 18.84 14.36 9.78
N GLY A 92 18.13 14.34 8.64
CA GLY A 92 18.12 13.21 7.70
C GLY A 92 17.44 11.96 8.26
N ILE A 93 16.57 12.13 9.26
CA ILE A 93 15.86 11.07 9.97
C ILE A 93 14.39 11.09 9.55
N PRO A 94 13.77 9.95 9.21
CA PRO A 94 12.36 9.91 8.85
C PRO A 94 11.44 10.53 9.92
N PRO A 95 10.32 11.15 9.49
CA PRO A 95 9.32 11.72 10.38
C PRO A 95 8.63 10.64 11.23
N LEU A 96 7.94 11.06 12.28
CA LEU A 96 7.18 10.16 13.16
C LEU A 96 5.90 9.64 12.51
N ALA A 97 5.30 10.43 11.63
CA ALA A 97 4.20 9.99 10.79
C ALA A 97 4.31 10.67 9.43
N LEU A 98 3.86 9.99 8.39
CA LEU A 98 3.80 10.49 7.02
C LEU A 98 2.45 10.11 6.43
N GLU A 99 1.72 11.12 5.97
CA GLU A 99 0.48 10.94 5.23
C GLU A 99 0.70 11.40 3.79
N VAL A 100 0.29 10.58 2.84
CA VAL A 100 0.40 10.84 1.40
C VAL A 100 -0.96 10.62 0.76
N ARG A 101 -1.32 11.50 -0.19
CA ARG A 101 -2.50 11.36 -1.03
C ARG A 101 -2.13 11.66 -2.46
N ILE A 102 -2.64 10.84 -3.38
CA ILE A 102 -2.46 11.02 -4.81
C ILE A 102 -3.83 10.86 -5.44
N SER A 103 -4.23 11.79 -6.29
CA SER A 103 -5.52 11.72 -6.99
C SER A 103 -5.34 11.60 -8.48
N GLY A 104 -6.29 10.94 -9.14
CA GLY A 104 -6.37 10.90 -10.60
C GLY A 104 -5.21 10.16 -11.25
N MET A 105 -4.67 9.13 -10.59
CA MET A 105 -3.60 8.31 -11.16
C MET A 105 -4.11 7.52 -12.36
N ASP A 106 -3.36 7.52 -13.46
CA ASP A 106 -3.66 6.68 -14.61
C ASP A 106 -3.13 5.24 -14.39
N PRO A 107 -4.00 4.22 -14.22
CA PRO A 107 -3.57 2.83 -14.06
C PRO A 107 -2.83 2.26 -15.26
N ASP A 108 -2.97 2.85 -16.45
CA ASP A 108 -2.40 2.32 -17.68
C ASP A 108 -0.90 2.62 -17.80
N GLU A 109 -0.40 3.65 -17.12
CA GLU A 109 1.04 3.92 -17.02
C GLU A 109 1.76 2.79 -16.29
N MET A 110 1.14 2.22 -15.25
CA MET A 110 1.69 1.09 -14.50
C MET A 110 1.88 -0.18 -15.35
N GLN A 111 1.29 -0.22 -16.55
CA GLN A 111 1.36 -1.33 -17.50
C GLN A 111 1.98 -0.94 -18.85
N GLY A 112 2.76 0.15 -18.89
CA GLY A 112 3.49 0.55 -20.10
C GLY A 112 2.64 1.30 -21.13
N GLY A 113 1.52 1.91 -20.71
CA GLY A 113 0.76 2.88 -21.50
C GLY A 113 -0.25 2.29 -22.49
N ILE A 114 -0.72 1.07 -22.26
CA ILE A 114 -1.81 0.47 -23.04
C ILE A 114 -3.13 1.06 -22.56
N ASP A 115 -3.88 1.76 -23.44
CA ASP A 115 -5.22 2.28 -23.10
C ASP A 115 -6.20 1.12 -22.84
N THR A 116 -6.44 0.85 -21.56
CA THR A 116 -7.38 -0.17 -21.08
C THR A 116 -8.72 0.43 -20.66
N LYS A 117 -8.88 1.77 -20.76
CA LYS A 117 -10.08 2.54 -20.37
C LYS A 117 -10.50 2.35 -18.92
N ARG A 118 -9.59 1.96 -18.04
CA ARG A 118 -9.84 1.86 -16.60
C ARG A 118 -10.13 3.25 -16.02
N PRO A 119 -10.94 3.33 -14.96
CA PRO A 119 -11.08 4.56 -14.21
C PRO A 119 -9.77 4.94 -13.54
N ASN A 120 -9.52 6.25 -13.41
CA ASN A 120 -8.40 6.75 -12.62
C ASN A 120 -8.51 6.29 -11.15
N ILE A 121 -7.35 6.20 -10.51
CA ILE A 121 -7.20 5.71 -9.13
C ILE A 121 -6.82 6.87 -8.21
N ASP A 122 -7.44 6.91 -7.04
CA ASP A 122 -7.00 7.72 -5.92
C ASP A 122 -6.30 6.82 -4.89
N PHE A 123 -5.16 7.29 -4.38
CA PHE A 123 -4.37 6.62 -3.35
C PHE A 123 -4.23 7.49 -2.10
N GLU A 124 -4.39 6.88 -0.93
CA GLU A 124 -4.12 7.51 0.36
C GLU A 124 -3.32 6.56 1.23
N MET A 125 -2.34 7.05 1.98
CA MET A 125 -1.58 6.23 2.92
C MET A 125 -1.20 7.04 4.16
N LEU A 126 -1.28 6.39 5.32
CA LEU A 126 -0.78 6.88 6.59
C LEU A 126 0.22 5.88 7.20
N LEU A 127 1.46 6.31 7.30
CA LEU A 127 2.54 5.60 7.98
C LEU A 127 2.82 6.24 9.34
N ARG A 128 3.01 5.42 10.37
CA ARG A 128 3.43 5.87 11.70
C ARG A 128 4.61 5.07 12.22
N GLN A 129 5.60 5.78 12.74
CA GLN A 129 6.68 5.21 13.52
C GLN A 129 6.29 5.16 15.00
N LEU A 130 6.60 4.04 15.64
CA LEU A 130 6.55 3.86 17.10
C LEU A 130 7.98 3.54 17.59
N PRO A 131 8.82 4.57 17.81
CA PRO A 131 10.24 4.38 18.08
C PRO A 131 10.51 3.55 19.34
N ASP A 132 9.72 3.77 20.39
CA ASP A 132 9.87 3.09 21.68
C ASP A 132 9.61 1.59 21.58
N ALA A 133 8.77 1.18 20.62
CA ALA A 133 8.49 -0.21 20.32
C ALA A 133 9.36 -0.77 19.18
N GLY A 134 10.17 0.07 18.52
CA GLY A 134 10.93 -0.31 17.33
C GLY A 134 10.01 -0.75 16.18
N MET A 135 8.87 -0.08 15.98
CA MET A 135 7.89 -0.45 14.96
C MET A 135 7.61 0.65 13.94
N ILE A 136 7.19 0.24 12.75
CA ILE A 136 6.47 1.07 11.79
C ILE A 136 5.12 0.41 11.54
N VAL A 137 4.07 1.22 11.51
CA VAL A 137 2.71 0.80 11.25
C VAL A 137 2.23 1.51 9.99
N ILE A 138 1.75 0.74 9.02
CA ILE A 138 0.86 1.23 7.98
C ILE A 138 -0.53 1.24 8.63
N GLU A 139 -0.99 2.41 9.08
CA GLU A 139 -2.30 2.53 9.73
C GLU A 139 -3.40 2.23 8.73
N HIS A 140 -3.27 2.79 7.53
CA HIS A 140 -4.05 2.45 6.36
C HIS A 140 -3.31 2.88 5.10
N ALA A 141 -3.48 2.13 4.03
CA ALA A 141 -3.18 2.50 2.66
C ALA A 141 -4.38 2.08 1.82
N THR A 142 -4.94 2.98 1.04
CA THR A 142 -6.18 2.75 0.30
C THR A 142 -5.97 3.17 -1.14
N MET A 143 -6.31 2.29 -2.07
CA MET A 143 -6.52 2.62 -3.48
C MET A 143 -8.00 2.47 -3.77
N ASN A 144 -8.60 3.43 -4.45
CA ASN A 144 -9.98 3.32 -4.91
C ASN A 144 -10.13 3.94 -6.29
N ASN A 145 -11.18 3.57 -7.00
CA ASN A 145 -11.49 4.14 -8.30
C ASN A 145 -12.95 4.60 -8.39
N GLY A 146 -13.27 5.34 -9.43
CA GLY A 146 -14.63 5.84 -9.67
C GLY A 146 -15.67 4.76 -10.04
N ALA A 147 -15.25 3.50 -10.23
CA ALA A 147 -16.15 2.38 -10.54
C ALA A 147 -16.68 1.68 -9.28
N GLY A 148 -16.10 1.94 -8.10
CA GLY A 148 -16.48 1.31 -6.83
C GLY A 148 -15.47 0.28 -6.31
N ASP A 149 -14.44 -0.06 -7.10
CA ASP A 149 -13.39 -0.95 -6.62
C ASP A 149 -12.53 -0.24 -5.57
N SER A 150 -12.19 -0.96 -4.49
CA SER A 150 -11.27 -0.47 -3.47
C SER A 150 -10.31 -1.55 -2.97
N LEU A 151 -9.09 -1.16 -2.64
CA LEU A 151 -8.07 -1.99 -2.01
C LEU A 151 -7.55 -1.25 -0.78
N THR A 152 -7.68 -1.86 0.40
CA THR A 152 -7.18 -1.33 1.66
C THR A 152 -6.12 -2.26 2.23
N VAL A 153 -5.01 -1.70 2.66
CA VAL A 153 -3.88 -2.40 3.25
C VAL A 153 -3.54 -1.76 4.60
N SER A 154 -3.33 -2.57 5.62
CA SER A 154 -2.72 -2.15 6.89
C SER A 154 -1.67 -3.17 7.30
N GLY A 155 -0.71 -2.76 8.12
CA GLY A 155 0.35 -3.68 8.53
C GLY A 155 1.32 -3.11 9.54
N VAL A 156 2.07 -4.03 10.17
CA VAL A 156 3.03 -3.73 11.21
C VAL A 156 4.37 -4.36 10.87
N PHE A 157 5.41 -3.55 10.93
CA PHE A 157 6.80 -3.97 10.85
C PHE A 157 7.47 -3.72 12.20
N GLU A 158 8.18 -4.71 12.71
CA GLU A 158 8.95 -4.64 13.94
C GLU A 158 10.45 -4.61 13.66
N ARG A 159 11.23 -4.30 14.69
CA ARG A 159 12.70 -4.18 14.65
C ARG A 159 13.17 -3.07 13.70
N VAL A 160 12.36 -2.03 13.58
CA VAL A 160 12.65 -0.85 12.76
C VAL A 160 13.04 0.34 13.64
N PHE A 161 14.31 0.71 13.60
CA PHE A 161 14.88 1.80 14.40
C PHE A 161 15.44 2.87 13.47
N LEU A 162 14.70 3.97 13.29
CA LEU A 162 15.10 5.06 12.39
C LEU A 162 15.63 6.28 13.14
N SER A 163 16.20 6.11 14.34
CA SER A 163 16.63 7.24 15.18
C SER A 163 17.89 7.96 14.66
N SER A 164 18.59 7.39 13.69
CA SER A 164 19.74 7.98 13.00
C SER A 164 19.99 7.29 11.65
N PRO A 165 20.71 7.91 10.70
CA PRO A 165 21.05 7.27 9.43
C PRO A 165 21.77 5.92 9.58
N SER A 166 22.64 5.77 10.58
CA SER A 166 23.32 4.49 10.87
C SER A 166 22.34 3.42 11.38
N MET A 167 21.39 3.81 12.25
CA MET A 167 20.37 2.88 12.74
C MET A 167 19.40 2.47 11.64
N MET A 168 19.09 3.36 10.70
CA MET A 168 18.28 3.04 9.52
C MET A 168 18.93 1.93 8.68
N GLN A 169 20.24 2.05 8.38
CA GLN A 169 20.97 1.03 7.62
C GLN A 169 20.96 -0.34 8.31
N VAL A 170 21.13 -0.37 9.64
CA VAL A 170 21.06 -1.62 10.42
C VAL A 170 19.63 -2.18 10.44
N SER A 171 18.63 -1.31 10.56
CA SER A 171 17.23 -1.69 10.60
C SER A 171 16.77 -2.33 9.29
N MET A 172 17.26 -1.87 8.14
CA MET A 172 16.93 -2.50 6.85
C MET A 172 17.24 -4.00 6.82
N GLY A 173 18.32 -4.43 7.47
CA GLY A 173 18.71 -5.85 7.53
C GLY A 173 18.01 -6.66 8.62
N SER A 174 17.29 -6.02 9.54
CA SER A 174 16.67 -6.68 10.71
C SER A 174 15.16 -6.45 10.85
N ALA A 175 14.61 -5.51 10.06
CA ALA A 175 13.20 -5.22 9.98
C ALA A 175 12.43 -6.48 9.58
N ALA A 176 11.34 -6.72 10.30
CA ALA A 176 10.52 -7.89 10.10
C ALA A 176 9.04 -7.51 10.01
N PHE A 177 8.34 -7.99 8.99
CA PHE A 177 6.89 -7.90 8.90
C PHE A 177 6.24 -8.81 9.94
N LYS A 178 5.34 -8.25 10.75
CA LYS A 178 4.70 -8.94 11.86
C LYS A 178 3.29 -9.40 11.53
N ALA A 179 2.49 -8.50 10.98
CA ALA A 179 1.11 -8.76 10.62
C ALA A 179 0.62 -7.73 9.61
N GLY A 180 -0.40 -8.08 8.84
CA GLY A 180 -1.06 -7.18 7.91
C GLY A 180 -2.45 -7.69 7.53
N LEU A 181 -3.25 -6.76 7.06
CA LEU A 181 -4.60 -7.00 6.56
C LEU A 181 -4.72 -6.34 5.20
N VAL A 182 -5.22 -7.11 4.24
CA VAL A 182 -5.60 -6.64 2.91
C VAL A 182 -7.08 -6.88 2.76
N SER A 183 -7.86 -5.86 2.44
CA SER A 183 -9.27 -5.98 2.05
C SER A 183 -9.43 -5.40 0.65
N MET A 184 -10.15 -6.11 -0.20
CA MET A 184 -10.38 -5.72 -1.58
C MET A 184 -11.86 -5.86 -1.92
N THR A 185 -12.49 -4.76 -2.31
CA THR A 185 -13.85 -4.72 -2.84
C THR A 185 -13.79 -4.59 -4.35
N LEU A 186 -14.51 -5.45 -5.07
CA LEU A 186 -14.47 -5.54 -6.53
C LEU A 186 -15.89 -5.50 -7.10
N GLU A 187 -16.07 -4.70 -8.14
CA GLU A 187 -17.34 -4.51 -8.84
C GLU A 187 -17.42 -5.34 -10.15
N GLY A 188 -16.34 -6.04 -10.50
CA GLY A 188 -16.25 -6.89 -11.71
C GLY A 188 -16.30 -6.13 -13.04
N THR A 189 -16.23 -4.80 -13.03
CA THR A 189 -16.28 -3.99 -14.26
C THR A 189 -15.04 -4.24 -15.15
N HIS A 190 -13.87 -4.36 -14.52
CA HIS A 190 -12.57 -4.59 -15.15
C HIS A 190 -11.88 -5.82 -14.55
N GLU A 191 -11.09 -6.56 -15.34
CA GLU A 191 -10.35 -7.73 -14.85
C GLU A 191 -9.22 -7.36 -13.87
N ASN A 192 -8.67 -6.16 -14.04
CA ASN A 192 -7.61 -5.61 -13.20
C ASN A 192 -7.91 -4.12 -12.99
N PRO A 193 -8.79 -3.77 -12.02
CA PRO A 193 -9.27 -2.40 -11.85
C PRO A 193 -8.19 -1.43 -11.35
N PHE A 194 -7.09 -1.94 -10.79
CA PHE A 194 -6.02 -1.13 -10.21
C PHE A 194 -4.76 -1.03 -11.09
N GLY A 195 -4.74 -1.68 -12.26
CA GLY A 195 -3.59 -1.61 -13.15
C GLY A 195 -2.33 -2.31 -12.62
N PHE A 196 -2.43 -3.23 -11.65
CA PHE A 196 -1.25 -3.95 -11.16
C PHE A 196 -0.55 -4.67 -12.30
N GLY A 197 0.77 -4.50 -12.42
CA GLY A 197 1.60 -5.09 -13.47
C GLY A 197 1.71 -6.60 -13.31
N ILE A 198 0.63 -7.31 -13.64
CA ILE A 198 0.62 -8.74 -13.84
C ILE A 198 0.95 -8.90 -15.33
N ASP A 199 2.25 -8.92 -15.65
CA ASP A 199 2.78 -9.17 -17.00
C ASP A 199 2.65 -10.66 -17.33
N VAL A 200 1.42 -11.13 -17.22
CA VAL A 200 1.07 -12.46 -17.64
C VAL A 200 0.38 -12.26 -18.98
N GLU A 201 0.80 -13.05 -19.97
CA GLU A 201 0.12 -13.24 -21.27
C GLU A 201 -1.35 -13.72 -21.13
N MET A 202 -1.98 -13.52 -19.97
CA MET A 202 -3.31 -13.95 -19.56
C MET A 202 -4.38 -12.86 -19.69
N GLN A 203 -4.05 -11.66 -20.16
CA GLN A 203 -5.08 -10.68 -20.53
C GLN A 203 -5.99 -11.29 -21.61
N GLY A 204 -7.29 -11.45 -21.30
CA GLY A 204 -8.26 -12.01 -22.24
C GLY A 204 -8.30 -13.54 -22.34
N VAL A 205 -7.60 -14.29 -21.48
CA VAL A 205 -7.77 -15.75 -21.35
C VAL A 205 -8.28 -16.10 -19.95
N PRO A 206 -9.60 -15.95 -19.71
CA PRO A 206 -10.24 -16.17 -18.39
C PRO A 206 -9.83 -17.45 -17.67
N GLN A 207 -9.62 -18.53 -18.45
CA GLN A 207 -9.28 -19.84 -17.89
C GLN A 207 -7.84 -19.91 -17.39
N ALA A 208 -6.90 -19.24 -18.04
CA ALA A 208 -5.51 -19.25 -17.63
C ALA A 208 -5.31 -18.48 -16.31
N GLN A 209 -6.04 -17.37 -16.08
CA GLN A 209 -6.03 -16.65 -14.80
C GLN A 209 -6.55 -17.52 -13.66
N ARG A 210 -7.64 -18.26 -13.90
CA ARG A 210 -8.19 -19.22 -12.93
C ARG A 210 -7.21 -20.34 -12.63
N ASP A 211 -6.63 -20.94 -13.67
CA ASP A 211 -5.68 -22.05 -13.52
C ASP A 211 -4.44 -21.60 -12.73
N ALA A 212 -3.91 -20.41 -13.00
CA ALA A 212 -2.79 -19.82 -12.25
C ALA A 212 -3.15 -19.56 -10.78
N ALA A 213 -4.35 -19.02 -10.52
CA ALA A 213 -4.81 -18.79 -9.16
C ALA A 213 -5.00 -20.11 -8.39
N PHE A 214 -5.59 -21.14 -9.01
CA PHE A 214 -5.72 -22.46 -8.41
C PHE A 214 -4.37 -23.12 -8.13
N ASP A 215 -3.43 -23.00 -9.06
CA ASP A 215 -2.08 -23.54 -8.90
C ASP A 215 -1.37 -22.86 -7.71
N LEU A 216 -1.39 -21.52 -7.64
CA LEU A 216 -0.84 -20.77 -6.52
C LEU A 216 -1.45 -21.20 -5.18
N VAL A 217 -2.79 -21.27 -5.09
CA VAL A 217 -3.47 -21.72 -3.88
C VAL A 217 -3.05 -23.15 -3.52
N SER A 218 -2.92 -24.04 -4.49
CA SER A 218 -2.57 -25.45 -4.27
C SER A 218 -1.13 -25.65 -3.77
N ARG A 219 -0.21 -24.76 -4.15
CA ARG A 219 1.21 -24.80 -3.74
C ARG A 219 1.44 -24.30 -2.31
N LEU A 220 0.49 -23.58 -1.72
CA LEU A 220 0.63 -23.08 -0.34
C LEU A 220 0.58 -24.23 0.67
N PRO A 221 1.50 -24.29 1.65
CA PRO A 221 1.50 -25.34 2.67
C PRO A 221 0.29 -25.27 3.59
N ASP A 222 -0.21 -26.42 4.03
CA ASP A 222 -1.35 -26.50 4.98
C ASP A 222 -1.06 -25.84 6.34
N GLY A 223 0.21 -25.72 6.71
CA GLY A 223 0.62 -24.99 7.92
C GLY A 223 0.52 -23.47 7.80
N VAL A 224 0.47 -22.95 6.57
CA VAL A 224 0.38 -21.52 6.25
C VAL A 224 -1.08 -21.13 6.00
N LEU A 225 -1.80 -21.94 5.24
CA LEU A 225 -3.18 -21.70 4.83
C LEU A 225 -4.07 -22.85 5.31
N ASP A 226 -4.98 -22.56 6.23
CA ASP A 226 -5.89 -23.57 6.74
C ASP A 226 -6.97 -23.98 5.71
N GLY A 227 -7.65 -25.10 5.97
CA GLY A 227 -8.63 -25.65 5.02
C GLY A 227 -9.81 -24.71 4.73
N ALA A 228 -10.20 -23.86 5.68
CA ALA A 228 -11.27 -22.88 5.50
C ALA A 228 -10.80 -21.76 4.56
N SER A 229 -9.68 -21.12 4.86
CA SER A 229 -9.09 -20.06 4.05
C SER A 229 -8.72 -20.54 2.65
N ARG A 230 -8.27 -21.80 2.51
CA ARG A 230 -8.03 -22.43 1.22
C ARG A 230 -9.31 -22.54 0.40
N ALA A 231 -10.43 -22.90 1.01
CA ALA A 231 -11.72 -22.95 0.33
C ALA A 231 -12.15 -21.56 -0.15
N GLU A 232 -11.97 -20.52 0.67
CA GLU A 232 -12.31 -19.13 0.32
C GLU A 232 -11.45 -18.60 -0.84
N LEU A 233 -10.12 -18.79 -0.80
CA LEU A 233 -9.26 -18.41 -1.92
C LEU A 233 -9.54 -19.20 -3.21
N THR A 234 -9.93 -20.47 -3.07
CA THR A 234 -10.36 -21.31 -4.20
C THR A 234 -11.69 -20.80 -4.78
N ALA A 235 -12.62 -20.35 -3.93
CA ALA A 235 -13.88 -19.75 -4.38
C ALA A 235 -13.65 -18.43 -5.12
N TYR A 236 -12.83 -17.52 -4.55
CA TYR A 236 -12.39 -16.30 -5.21
C TYR A 236 -11.71 -16.58 -6.57
N ALA A 237 -10.80 -17.57 -6.61
CA ALA A 237 -10.15 -17.99 -7.84
C ALA A 237 -11.15 -18.49 -8.89
N GLY A 238 -12.28 -19.09 -8.48
CA GLY A 238 -13.37 -19.49 -9.36
C GLY A 238 -14.11 -18.31 -10.02
N ASP A 239 -14.18 -17.17 -9.34
CA ASP A 239 -14.88 -15.96 -9.79
C ASP A 239 -14.03 -15.07 -10.70
N LEU A 240 -12.74 -15.36 -10.86
CA LEU A 240 -11.88 -14.74 -11.87
C LEU A 240 -12.42 -15.01 -13.29
N PRO A 241 -12.23 -14.08 -14.24
CA PRO A 241 -11.37 -12.90 -14.18
C PRO A 241 -12.05 -11.62 -13.69
N LYS A 242 -13.35 -11.67 -13.39
CA LYS A 242 -14.15 -10.49 -12.98
C LYS A 242 -14.90 -10.79 -11.68
N PRO A 243 -14.18 -10.98 -10.57
CA PRO A 243 -14.81 -11.23 -9.28
C PRO A 243 -15.66 -10.02 -8.86
N VAL A 244 -16.77 -10.30 -8.19
CA VAL A 244 -17.68 -9.28 -7.62
C VAL A 244 -17.91 -9.64 -6.16
N GLY A 245 -17.55 -8.72 -5.25
CA GLY A 245 -17.64 -8.95 -3.81
C GLY A 245 -16.42 -8.44 -3.05
N GLU A 246 -16.28 -8.92 -1.82
CA GLU A 246 -15.21 -8.53 -0.89
C GLU A 246 -14.28 -9.70 -0.56
N LEU A 247 -12.98 -9.50 -0.76
CA LEU A 247 -11.91 -10.41 -0.35
C LEU A 247 -11.15 -9.79 0.81
N GLU A 248 -11.15 -10.45 1.96
CA GLU A 248 -10.29 -10.10 3.10
C GLU A 248 -9.20 -11.15 3.26
N VAL A 249 -7.94 -10.71 3.33
CA VAL A 249 -6.76 -11.55 3.58
C VAL A 249 -5.97 -10.98 4.74
N SER A 250 -5.84 -11.75 5.81
CA SER A 250 -4.96 -11.41 6.93
C SER A 250 -3.72 -12.29 6.89
N VAL A 251 -2.56 -11.68 7.15
CA VAL A 251 -1.28 -12.38 7.22
C VAL A 251 -0.65 -12.07 8.57
N GLY A 252 -0.26 -13.11 9.30
CA GLY A 252 0.47 -13.01 10.55
C GLY A 252 1.80 -13.75 10.47
N SER A 253 2.81 -13.26 11.18
CA SER A 253 4.08 -13.96 11.36
C SER A 253 4.43 -14.07 12.84
N GLU A 254 4.66 -15.29 13.34
CA GLU A 254 5.03 -15.52 14.72
C GLU A 254 6.43 -14.97 15.03
N ARG A 255 7.38 -15.17 14.11
CA ARG A 255 8.80 -14.80 14.27
C ARG A 255 9.19 -13.51 13.55
N GLY A 256 8.28 -12.96 12.76
CA GLY A 256 8.52 -11.84 11.85
C GLY A 256 9.19 -12.32 10.55
N LEU A 257 8.73 -11.80 9.41
CA LEU A 257 9.34 -12.08 8.11
C LEU A 257 10.33 -10.98 7.75
N GLY A 258 11.58 -11.33 7.48
CA GLY A 258 12.57 -10.34 7.03
C GLY A 258 12.09 -9.63 5.78
N LEU A 259 12.42 -8.34 5.61
CA LEU A 259 12.02 -7.58 4.41
C LEU A 259 12.45 -8.25 3.09
N MET A 260 13.58 -8.97 3.07
CA MET A 260 13.98 -9.76 1.91
C MET A 260 13.05 -10.95 1.67
N GLN A 261 12.52 -11.60 2.70
CA GLN A 261 11.56 -12.70 2.53
C GLN A 261 10.20 -12.17 2.04
N VAL A 262 9.75 -11.03 2.55
CA VAL A 262 8.53 -10.37 2.05
C VAL A 262 8.72 -9.89 0.61
N GLY A 263 9.84 -9.24 0.31
CA GLY A 263 10.16 -8.77 -1.04
C GLY A 263 10.33 -9.92 -2.02
N MET A 264 10.97 -11.02 -1.61
CA MET A 264 11.13 -12.22 -2.43
C MET A 264 9.83 -13.00 -2.55
N TRP A 265 8.96 -13.04 -1.54
CA TRP A 265 7.62 -13.64 -1.66
C TRP A 265 6.72 -12.81 -2.57
N ALA A 266 6.74 -11.48 -2.45
CA ALA A 266 6.04 -10.61 -3.38
C ALA A 266 6.56 -10.87 -4.80
N TYR A 267 7.88 -10.73 -5.01
CA TYR A 267 8.52 -10.97 -6.30
C TYR A 267 8.26 -12.38 -6.86
N ASN A 268 8.39 -13.44 -6.05
CA ASN A 268 8.15 -14.82 -6.47
C ASN A 268 6.67 -15.13 -6.64
N SER A 269 5.74 -14.48 -5.93
CA SER A 269 4.31 -14.62 -6.25
C SER A 269 3.97 -13.94 -7.57
N PHE A 270 4.75 -12.92 -7.96
CA PHE A 270 4.71 -12.31 -9.29
C PHE A 270 5.46 -13.15 -10.36
N GLU A 271 6.54 -13.86 -10.01
CA GLU A 271 7.36 -14.65 -10.94
C GLU A 271 6.94 -16.12 -11.06
N ALA A 272 6.34 -16.73 -10.03
CA ALA A 272 5.85 -18.12 -10.04
C ALA A 272 4.63 -18.34 -10.94
N VAL A 273 4.02 -17.26 -11.44
CA VAL A 273 3.03 -17.31 -12.53
C VAL A 273 3.72 -17.42 -13.90
N ILE A 274 5.03 -17.19 -13.97
CA ILE A 274 5.85 -17.16 -15.19
C ILE A 274 6.83 -18.36 -15.25
N SER A 275 7.25 -18.94 -14.12
CA SER A 275 8.18 -20.07 -14.10
C SER A 275 7.66 -21.29 -13.33
N ASP A 276 7.71 -22.45 -14.00
CA ASP A 276 7.32 -23.77 -13.49
C ASP A 276 8.36 -24.36 -12.50
N GLU A 277 9.24 -23.52 -11.93
CA GLU A 277 10.48 -23.94 -11.24
C GLU A 277 10.51 -23.68 -9.73
N VAL A 278 9.42 -23.19 -9.10
CA VAL A 278 9.40 -23.06 -7.63
C VAL A 278 9.04 -24.40 -6.98
N ASP A 279 10.05 -25.12 -6.50
CA ASP A 279 9.89 -26.36 -5.73
C ASP A 279 9.15 -26.09 -4.40
N GLY A 280 8.11 -26.86 -4.09
CA GLY A 280 7.28 -26.68 -2.89
C GLY A 280 8.05 -26.70 -1.54
N ASN A 281 9.23 -27.31 -1.50
CA ASN A 281 10.10 -27.33 -0.32
C ASN A 281 10.75 -25.96 -0.02
N GLU A 282 10.92 -25.09 -1.01
CA GLU A 282 11.48 -23.75 -0.79
C GLU A 282 10.46 -22.80 -0.15
N LEU A 283 9.18 -22.95 -0.51
CA LEU A 283 8.07 -22.21 0.09
C LEU A 283 7.84 -22.59 1.56
N ASP A 284 7.99 -23.87 1.93
CA ASP A 284 7.91 -24.31 3.33
C ASP A 284 8.92 -23.59 4.23
N ILE A 285 10.15 -23.38 3.75
CA ILE A 285 11.21 -22.72 4.52
C ILE A 285 10.99 -21.21 4.55
N LEU A 286 10.54 -20.62 3.44
CA LEU A 286 10.28 -19.18 3.34
C LEU A 286 9.07 -18.73 4.16
N LEU A 287 8.06 -19.60 4.28
CA LEU A 287 6.79 -19.31 4.93
C LEU A 287 6.68 -19.88 6.35
N ASP A 288 7.76 -20.43 6.89
CA ASP A 288 7.78 -20.97 8.26
C ASP A 288 7.35 -19.89 9.29
N GLY A 289 6.33 -20.21 10.08
CA GLY A 289 5.76 -19.31 11.07
C GLY A 289 4.85 -18.22 10.50
N ILE A 290 4.42 -18.33 9.24
CA ILE A 290 3.36 -17.50 8.65
C ILE A 290 2.02 -18.18 8.83
N THR A 291 0.98 -17.37 9.09
CA THR A 291 -0.41 -17.79 8.98
C THR A 291 -1.14 -16.83 8.06
N ILE A 292 -1.87 -17.37 7.10
CA ILE A 292 -2.74 -16.63 6.20
C ILE A 292 -4.18 -17.04 6.48
N THR A 293 -5.04 -16.07 6.72
CA THR A 293 -6.49 -16.28 6.74
C THR A 293 -7.12 -15.53 5.58
N ALA A 294 -8.12 -16.13 4.95
CA ALA A 294 -8.84 -15.51 3.85
C ALA A 294 -10.35 -15.68 4.04
N ASP A 295 -11.10 -14.65 3.68
CA ASP A 295 -12.57 -14.64 3.64
C ASP A 295 -13.01 -14.05 2.30
N TRP A 296 -13.79 -14.79 1.53
CA TRP A 296 -14.36 -14.34 0.27
C TRP A 296 -15.88 -14.23 0.40
N SER A 297 -16.38 -13.01 0.26
CA SER A 297 -17.80 -12.68 0.33
C SER A 297 -18.29 -12.26 -1.06
N PRO A 298 -18.69 -13.20 -1.94
CA PRO A 298 -19.16 -12.89 -3.29
C PRO A 298 -20.49 -12.15 -3.25
N ASP A 299 -20.61 -11.10 -4.04
CA ASP A 299 -21.85 -10.36 -4.19
C ASP A 299 -22.73 -11.02 -5.26
N ALA A 300 -23.85 -11.60 -4.80
CA ALA A 300 -24.73 -12.43 -5.62
C ALA A 300 -25.53 -11.69 -6.72
N GLN A 301 -25.24 -10.42 -7.01
CA GLN A 301 -26.10 -9.57 -7.84
C GLN A 301 -25.69 -9.39 -9.32
N LEU A 302 -24.59 -9.99 -9.80
CA LEU A 302 -24.19 -9.84 -11.22
C LEU A 302 -23.81 -11.16 -11.92
N ALA A 303 -24.38 -12.28 -11.48
CA ALA A 303 -24.35 -13.53 -12.24
C ALA A 303 -25.55 -13.58 -13.20
N ASP A 304 -25.55 -12.76 -14.26
CA ASP A 304 -26.39 -12.92 -15.46
C ASP A 304 -25.67 -12.37 -16.71
#